data_AF-A0A1I4JY46-F1
#
_entry.id   AF-A0A1I4JY46-F1
#
_cell.length_a   1.000
_cell.length_b   1.000
_cell.length_c   1.000
_cell.angle_alpha   90.00
_cell.angle_beta   90.00
_cell.angle_gamma   90.00
#
_symmetry.space_group_name_H-M   'P 1'
#
loop_
_entity.id
_entity.type
_entity.pdbx_description
1 polymer ?
#
loop_
_entity_poly.entity_id
_entity_poly.type
_entity_poly.pdbx_seq_one_letter_code
_entity_poly.pdbx_strand_id
1 'polypeptide(L)' 'MRTYIFRAIHREPDGMLGPDLYRHAFAAKDDSDAVAAAKRIDLDLAELGANAVYVSAEDGRAIWSLHAQDFPDPTL' A
#
# COMPACT_ATOMS: atom_id res chain seq x y z
N MET A 1 -11.93 -1.33 -17.20
CA MET A 1 -11.65 -1.49 -15.76
C MET A 1 -10.66 -2.62 -15.60
N ARG A 2 -9.75 -2.49 -14.65
CA ARG A 2 -8.71 -3.47 -14.32
C ARG A 2 -8.73 -3.72 -12.82
N THR A 3 -8.34 -4.91 -12.41
CA THR A 3 -8.20 -5.28 -11.00
C THR A 3 -6.83 -4.81 -10.49
N TYR A 4 -6.82 -4.24 -9.30
CA TYR A 4 -5.64 -3.87 -8.55
C TYR A 4 -5.72 -4.46 -7.15
N ILE A 5 -4.56 -4.64 -6.53
CA ILE A 5 -4.42 -5.22 -5.20
C ILE A 5 -3.73 -4.18 -4.33
N PHE A 6 -4.46 -3.69 -3.34
CA PHE A 6 -3.92 -2.92 -2.24
C PHE A 6 -3.45 -3.87 -1.14
N ARG A 7 -2.23 -3.69 -0.65
CA ARG A 7 -1.64 -4.49 0.43
C ARG A 7 -1.06 -3.56 1.48
N ALA A 8 -1.35 -3.82 2.75
CA ALA A 8 -0.59 -3.25 3.86
C ALA A 8 0.33 -4.34 4.43
N ILE A 9 1.60 -4.02 4.64
CA ILE A 9 2.65 -4.97 4.97
C ILE A 9 3.54 -4.36 6.07
N HIS A 10 4.12 -5.21 6.92
CA HIS A 10 5.27 -4.84 7.73
C HIS A 10 6.55 -5.07 6.94
N ARG A 11 7.25 -3.99 6.59
CA ARG A 11 8.56 -4.00 5.95
C ARG A 11 9.64 -3.92 7.01
N GLU A 12 10.55 -4.89 7.00
CA GLU A 12 11.72 -4.91 7.86
C GLU A 12 12.71 -3.78 7.48
N PRO A 13 13.57 -3.33 8.40
CA PRO A 13 14.56 -2.27 8.13
C PRO A 13 15.54 -2.61 6.99
N ASP A 14 15.86 -3.88 6.80
CA ASP A 14 16.71 -4.38 5.71
C ASP A 14 16.00 -4.38 4.34
N GLY A 15 14.71 -4.07 4.33
CA GLY A 15 13.86 -4.02 3.16
C GLY A 15 13.17 -5.30 2.80
N MET A 16 13.25 -6.33 3.64
CA MET A 16 12.45 -7.54 3.50
C MET A 16 10.97 -7.22 3.72
N LEU A 17 10.11 -7.75 2.85
CA LEU A 17 8.66 -7.59 2.97
C LEU A 17 8.10 -8.75 3.78
N GLY A 18 7.43 -8.44 4.90
CA GLY A 18 6.67 -9.41 5.67
C GLY A 18 5.38 -9.86 4.94
N PRO A 19 4.52 -10.63 5.63
CA PRO A 19 3.25 -11.06 5.06
C PRO A 19 2.29 -9.88 4.84
N ASP A 20 1.31 -10.08 3.94
CA ASP A 20 0.18 -9.16 3.78
C ASP A 20 -0.63 -9.14 5.09
N LEU A 21 -0.59 -8.02 5.83
CA LEU A 21 -1.38 -7.78 7.04
C LEU A 21 -2.80 -7.31 6.70
N TYR A 22 -2.94 -6.65 5.56
CA TYR A 22 -4.21 -6.34 4.94
C TYR A 22 -4.09 -6.52 3.43
N ARG A 23 -5.14 -7.07 2.80
CA ARG A 23 -5.20 -7.26 1.36
C ARG A 23 -6.61 -6.97 0.85
N HIS A 24 -6.70 -6.09 -0.13
CA HIS A 24 -7.95 -5.70 -0.74
C HIS A 24 -7.81 -5.60 -2.26
N ALA A 25 -8.62 -6.36 -2.99
CA ALA A 25 -8.72 -6.26 -4.43
C ALA A 25 -9.82 -5.26 -4.80
N PHE A 26 -9.52 -4.34 -5.72
CA PHE A 26 -10.46 -3.30 -6.16
C PHE A 26 -10.32 -3.04 -7.66
N ALA A 27 -11.39 -2.53 -8.28
CA ALA A 27 -11.39 -2.18 -9.69
C ALA A 27 -11.12 -0.68 -9.87
N ALA A 28 -10.27 -0.33 -10.85
CA ALA A 28 -10.06 1.04 -11.27
C ALA A 28 -9.98 1.14 -12.79
N LYS A 29 -10.13 2.36 -13.34
CA LYS A 29 -10.10 2.58 -14.79
C LYS A 29 -8.71 2.34 -15.38
N ASP A 30 -7.70 2.89 -14.72
CA ASP A 30 -6.29 2.91 -15.10
C ASP A 30 -5.41 3.06 -13.85
N ASP A 31 -4.09 3.06 -14.04
CA ASP A 31 -3.12 3.06 -12.96
C ASP A 31 -3.22 4.34 -12.10
N SER A 32 -3.50 5.49 -12.72
CA SER A 32 -3.66 6.76 -12.01
C SER A 32 -4.91 6.77 -11.13
N ASP A 33 -6.03 6.27 -11.66
CA ASP A 33 -7.28 6.08 -10.93
C ASP A 33 -7.09 5.09 -9.76
N ALA A 34 -6.29 4.03 -9.97
CA ALA A 34 -5.97 3.07 -8.92
C ALA A 34 -5.21 3.69 -7.74
N VAL A 35 -4.22 4.53 -8.03
CA VAL A 35 -3.47 5.28 -6.99
C VAL A 35 -4.38 6.26 -6.27
N ALA A 36 -5.24 6.98 -7.00
CA ALA A 36 -6.17 7.92 -6.39
C ALA A 36 -7.20 7.20 -5.49
N ALA A 37 -7.66 6.01 -5.87
CA ALA A 37 -8.53 5.18 -5.04
C ALA A 37 -7.80 4.66 -3.80
N ALA A 38 -6.57 4.15 -3.96
CA ALA A 38 -5.75 3.65 -2.85
C ALA A 38 -5.48 4.71 -1.77
N LYS A 39 -5.22 5.96 -2.18
CA LYS A 39 -5.03 7.09 -1.24
C LYS A 39 -6.27 7.45 -0.42
N ARG A 40 -7.46 6.99 -0.82
CA ARG A 40 -8.71 7.19 -0.08
C ARG A 40 -9.04 6.03 0.86
N ILE A 41 -8.24 4.97 0.86
CA ILE A 41 -8.37 3.87 1.81
C ILE A 41 -7.87 4.39 3.15
N ASP A 42 -8.82 4.62 4.06
CA ASP A 42 -8.56 5.03 5.43
C ASP A 42 -8.24 3.77 6.25
N LEU A 43 -6.95 3.55 6.50
CA LEU A 43 -6.44 2.36 7.18
C LEU A 43 -5.46 2.79 8.26
N ASP A 44 -5.73 2.42 9.51
CA ASP A 44 -4.79 2.62 10.60
C ASP A 44 -3.65 1.59 10.49
N LEU A 45 -2.53 2.03 9.92
CA LEU A 45 -1.36 1.19 9.73
C LEU A 45 -0.72 0.79 11.06
N ALA A 46 -0.76 1.67 12.06
CA ALA A 46 -0.16 1.42 13.37
C ALA A 46 -0.94 0.34 14.13
N GLU A 47 -2.26 0.40 14.13
CA GLU A 47 -3.11 -0.63 14.73
C GLU A 47 -2.91 -2.00 14.06
N LEU A 48 -2.74 -2.02 12.74
CA LEU A 48 -2.45 -3.24 11.98
C LEU A 48 -1.02 -3.78 12.18
N GLY A 49 -0.12 -2.98 12.73
CA GLY A 49 1.32 -3.28 12.75
C GLY A 49 1.98 -3.21 11.37
N ALA A 50 1.31 -2.61 10.38
CA ALA A 50 1.88 -2.35 9.06
C ALA A 50 2.68 -1.04 9.09
N ASN A 51 3.71 -0.95 8.25
CA ASN A 51 4.48 0.30 8.08
C ASN A 51 4.64 0.69 6.60
N ALA A 52 4.01 -0.07 5.71
CA ALA A 52 4.08 0.15 4.28
C ALA A 52 2.78 -0.28 3.61
N VAL A 53 2.40 0.44 2.55
CA VAL A 53 1.32 0.05 1.65
C VAL A 53 1.82 -0.05 0.22
N TYR A 54 1.27 -1.00 -0.53
CA TYR A 54 1.60 -1.27 -1.91
C TYR A 54 0.33 -1.41 -2.73
N VAL A 55 0.37 -0.88 -3.95
CA VAL A 55 -0.62 -1.12 -4.98
C VAL A 55 0.08 -1.83 -6.14
N SER A 56 -0.45 -2.98 -6.51
CA SER A 56 -0.03 -3.70 -7.70
C SER A 56 -1.21 -3.95 -8.64
N ALA A 57 -0.95 -4.03 -9.94
CA ALA A 57 -1.90 -4.63 -10.86
C ALA A 57 -2.05 -6.13 -10.59
N GLU A 58 -3.11 -6.73 -11.13
CA GLU A 58 -3.42 -8.16 -10.97
C GLU A 58 -2.28 -9.09 -11.42
N ASP A 59 -1.50 -8.67 -12.42
CA ASP A 59 -0.31 -9.37 -12.92
C ASP A 59 0.91 -9.27 -11.99
N GLY A 60 0.78 -8.60 -10.85
CA GLY A 60 1.83 -8.41 -9.86
C GLY A 60 2.73 -7.20 -10.12
N ARG A 61 2.52 -6.44 -11.21
CA ARG A 61 3.29 -5.23 -11.50
C ARG A 61 3.06 -4.18 -10.41
N ALA A 62 4.13 -3.71 -9.79
CA ALA A 62 4.07 -2.62 -8.82
C ALA A 62 3.64 -1.31 -9.50
N ILE A 63 2.63 -0.65 -8.95
CA ILE A 63 2.07 0.62 -9.46
C ILE A 63 2.46 1.77 -8.55
N TRP A 64 2.35 1.56 -7.23
CA TRP A 64 2.62 2.58 -6.24
C TRP A 64 2.91 1.95 -4.88
N SER A 65 3.68 2.66 -4.06
CA SER A 65 3.92 2.31 -2.66
C SER A 65 4.05 3.58 -1.84
N LEU A 66 3.83 3.43 -0.54
CA LEU A 66 4.02 4.47 0.46
C LEU A 66 4.54 3.81 1.73
N HIS A 67 5.64 4.31 2.27
CA HIS A 67 6.23 3.77 3.49
C HIS A 67 6.17 4.79 4.62
N ALA A 68 5.99 4.32 5.85
CA ALA A 68 5.96 5.17 7.04
C ALA A 68 7.24 6.01 7.19
N GLN A 69 8.40 5.47 6.79
CA GLN A 69 9.69 6.17 6.76
C GLN A 69 9.76 7.34 5.78
N ASP A 70 8.86 7.42 4.80
CA ASP A 70 8.78 8.54 3.85
C ASP A 70 8.04 9.75 4.45
N PHE A 71 7.42 9.57 5.63
CA PHE A 71 6.89 10.65 6.43
C PHE A 71 7.96 11.08 7.43
N PRO A 72 8.54 12.29 7.31
CA PRO A 72 9.32 12.84 8.40
C PRO A 72 8.41 12.91 9.63
N ASP A 73 8.97 12.50 10.76
CA ASP A 73 8.31 12.55 12.06
C ASP A 73 7.60 13.91 12.24
N PRO A 74 6.28 13.97 12.49
CA PRO A 74 5.58 15.24 12.70
C PRO A 74 5.97 15.93 14.01
N THR A 75 6.86 15.32 14.81
CA THR A 75 7.38 15.86 16.08
C THR A 75 8.77 16.51 15.98
N LEU A 76 9.35 16.62 14.78
CA LEU A 76 10.58 17.40 14.53
C LEU A 76 10.31 18.86 14.16
#